data_AF-L0NN86-F1
#
_entry.id   AF-L0NN86-F1
#
_cell.length_a   1.000
_cell.length_b   1.000
_cell.length_c   1.000
_cell.angle_alpha   90.00
_cell.angle_beta   90.00
_cell.angle_gamma   90.00
#
_symmetry.space_group_name_H-M   'P 1'
#
loop_
_entity.id
_entity.type
_entity.pdbx_description
1 polymer ?
#
loop_
_entity_poly.entity_id
_entity_poly.type
_entity_poly.pdbx_seq_one_letter_code
_entity_poly.pdbx_strand_id
1 'polypeptide(L)' 'MGIIIYHNPECGTSRNTLGLIRNADIEPQIIEYLNCPPTRALLVDLIGRMNIARRDLLREKGTPFSESGLGTWTIRQ' A
#
# COMPACT_ATOMS: atom_id res chain seq x y z
N MET A 1 1.17 -18.96 -9.75
CA MET A 1 1.62 -17.78 -8.97
C MET A 1 0.72 -16.61 -9.37
N GLY A 2 -0.05 -16.02 -8.45
CA GLY A 2 -1.01 -14.96 -8.77
C GLY A 2 -0.47 -13.57 -8.45
N ILE A 3 -1.01 -12.54 -9.11
CA ILE A 3 -0.77 -11.14 -8.74
C ILE A 3 -1.77 -10.74 -7.67
N ILE A 4 -1.33 -10.07 -6.61
CA ILE A 4 -2.20 -9.49 -5.58
C ILE A 4 -2.06 -7.97 -5.67
N ILE A 5 -3.18 -7.25 -5.67
CA ILE A 5 -3.20 -5.79 -5.59
C ILE A 5 -3.94 -5.35 -4.32
N TYR A 6 -3.25 -4.56 -3.48
CA TYR A 6 -3.86 -3.85 -2.37
C TYR A 6 -4.47 -2.56 -2.89
N HIS A 7 -5.79 -2.57 -3.03
CA HIS A 7 -6.53 -1.57 -3.78
C HIS A 7 -7.34 -0.64 -2.89
N ASN A 8 -7.40 0.64 -3.25
CA ASN A 8 -8.38 1.60 -2.74
C ASN A 8 -9.18 2.16 -3.93
N PRO A 9 -10.51 1.91 -4.02
CA PRO A 9 -11.33 2.36 -5.15
C PRO A 9 -11.39 3.89 -5.30
N GLU A 10 -11.24 4.62 -4.19
CA GLU A 10 -11.24 6.09 -4.18
C GLU A 10 -9.90 6.70 -4.62
N CYS A 11 -8.86 5.88 -4.84
CA CYS A 11 -7.55 6.34 -5.26
C CYS A 11 -7.35 6.18 -6.78
N GLY A 12 -7.23 7.31 -7.49
CA GLY A 12 -7.02 7.33 -8.95
C GLY A 12 -5.80 6.50 -9.41
N THR A 13 -4.67 6.61 -8.72
CA THR A 13 -3.47 5.80 -9.01
C THR A 13 -3.71 4.31 -8.84
N SER A 14 -4.47 3.92 -7.82
CA SER A 14 -4.84 2.53 -7.56
C SER A 14 -5.74 1.96 -8.66
N ARG A 15 -6.73 2.75 -9.14
CA ARG A 15 -7.58 2.37 -10.28
C ARG A 15 -6.80 2.25 -11.58
N ASN A 16 -5.89 3.18 -11.86
CA ASN A 16 -5.03 3.12 -13.04
C ASN A 16 -4.15 1.87 -13.02
N THR A 17 -3.54 1.54 -11.87
CA THR A 17 -2.69 0.35 -11.71
C THR A 17 -3.49 -0.94 -11.93
N LEU A 18 -4.69 -1.05 -11.36
CA LEU A 18 -5.58 -2.19 -11.61
C LEU A 18 -5.93 -2.33 -13.10
N GLY A 19 -6.21 -1.20 -13.77
CA GLY A 19 -6.46 -1.17 -15.21
C GLY A 19 -5.27 -1.66 -16.02
N LEU A 20 -4.04 -1.25 -15.68
CA LEU A 20 -2.83 -1.72 -16.34
C LEU A 20 -2.62 -3.23 -16.20
N ILE A 21 -2.88 -3.80 -15.01
CA ILE A 21 -2.76 -5.24 -14.79
C ILE A 21 -3.78 -6.00 -15.64
N ARG A 22 -5.04 -5.55 -15.66
CA ARG A 22 -6.10 -6.16 -16.49
C ARG A 22 -5.85 -6.00 -17.98
N ASN A 23 -5.30 -4.88 -18.42
CA ASN A 23 -4.93 -4.65 -19.82
C ASN A 23 -3.79 -5.58 -20.28
N ALA A 24 -3.01 -6.14 -19.35
CA ALA A 24 -2.03 -7.18 -19.62
C ALA A 24 -2.64 -8.59 -19.65
N ASP A 25 -3.97 -8.71 -19.65
CA ASP A 25 -4.73 -9.98 -19.61
C ASP A 25 -4.46 -10.80 -18.34
N ILE A 26 -4.14 -10.12 -17.23
CA ILE A 26 -3.93 -10.74 -15.92
C ILE A 26 -5.04 -10.30 -14.99
N GLU A 27 -5.76 -11.27 -14.39
CA GLU A 27 -6.73 -10.97 -13.33
C GLU A 27 -6.05 -11.11 -11.96
N PRO A 28 -5.82 -10.01 -11.23
CA PRO A 28 -5.20 -10.06 -9.92
C PRO A 28 -6.22 -10.39 -8.82
N GLN A 29 -5.73 -10.91 -7.70
CA GLN A 29 -6.50 -10.91 -6.46
C GLN A 29 -6.55 -9.49 -5.90
N ILE A 30 -7.76 -8.96 -5.74
CA ILE A 30 -7.98 -7.59 -5.25
C ILE A 30 -8.26 -7.65 -3.74
N ILE A 31 -7.44 -6.95 -2.96
CA ILE A 31 -7.62 -6.81 -1.50
C ILE A 31 -7.86 -5.34 -1.18
N GLU A 32 -9.05 -5.01 -0.67
CA GLU A 32 -9.34 -3.67 -0.18
C GLU A 32 -8.70 -3.45 1.19
N TYR A 33 -7.49 -2.90 1.21
CA TYR A 33 -6.65 -2.84 2.42
C TYR A 33 -7.23 -1.97 3.54
N LEU A 34 -8.18 -1.09 3.23
CA LEU A 34 -8.91 -0.30 4.24
C LEU A 34 -9.93 -1.15 5.01
N ASN A 35 -10.51 -2.17 4.35
CA ASN A 35 -11.49 -3.08 4.93
C ASN A 35 -10.83 -4.34 5.51
N CYS A 36 -9.79 -4.85 4.84
CA CYS A 36 -9.02 -6.01 5.26
C CYS A 36 -7.52 -5.65 5.31
N PRO A 37 -7.07 -4.96 6.38
CA PRO A 37 -5.68 -4.55 6.49
C PRO A 37 -4.74 -5.75 6.63
N PRO A 38 -3.54 -5.71 6.02
CA PRO A 38 -2.57 -6.78 6.14
C PRO A 38 -2.06 -6.90 7.59
N THR A 39 -1.68 -8.10 7.99
CA THR A 39 -1.03 -8.32 9.29
C THR A 39 0.34 -7.63 9.33
N ARG A 40 0.84 -7.35 10.54
CA ARG A 40 2.17 -6.75 10.72
C ARG A 40 3.27 -7.57 10.03
N ALA A 41 3.23 -8.90 10.15
CA ALA A 41 4.23 -9.77 9.53
C ALA A 41 4.22 -9.66 8.01
N LEU A 42 3.02 -9.65 7.40
CA LEU A 42 2.85 -9.47 5.96
C LEU A 42 3.32 -8.09 5.51
N LEU A 43 3.01 -7.04 6.28
CA LEU A 43 3.44 -5.68 5.96
C LEU A 43 4.97 -5.54 5.96
N VAL A 44 5.66 -6.15 6.92
CA VAL A 44 7.14 -6.16 6.98
C VAL A 44 7.73 -6.87 5.76
N ASP A 45 7.15 -8.01 5.37
CA ASP A 45 7.57 -8.75 4.18
C ASP A 45 7.34 -7.94 2.89
N LEU A 46 6.18 -7.30 2.74
CA LEU A 46 5.87 -6.43 1.60
C LEU A 46 6.86 -5.27 1.48
N ILE A 47 7.19 -4.60 2.59
CA ILE A 47 8.17 -3.50 2.61
C ILE A 47 9.56 -4.01 2.19
N GLY A 48 9.97 -5.19 2.69
CA GLY A 48 11.22 -5.84 2.27
C GLY A 48 11.27 -6.13 0.78
N ARG A 49 10.16 -6.60 0.19
CA ARG A 49 10.05 -6.86 -1.25
C ARG A 49 10.05 -5.59 -2.10
N MET A 50 9.45 -4.51 -1.61
CA MET A 50 9.42 -3.22 -2.31
C MET A 50 10.78 -2.51 -2.29
N ASN A 51 11.69 -2.91 -1.38
CA ASN A 51 13.00 -2.29 -1.20
C ASN A 51 12.93 -0.77 -0.97
N ILE A 52 11.93 -0.34 -0.21
CA ILE A 52 11.71 1.07 0.20
C ILE A 52 11.87 1.22 1.71
N ALA A 53 12.09 2.43 2.20
CA ALA A 53 12.04 2.66 3.63
C ALA A 53 10.59 2.60 4.13
N ARG A 54 10.40 2.16 5.39
CA ARG A 54 9.08 2.17 6.06
C ARG A 54 8.39 3.54 5.98
N ARG A 55 9.18 4.63 5.98
CA ARG A 55 8.68 6.01 5.90
C ARG A 55 8.10 6.33 4.53
N ASP A 56 8.68 5.80 3.46
CA ASP A 56 8.24 6.05 2.08
C ASP A 56 6.87 5.40 1.79
N LEU A 57 6.48 4.40 2.57
CA LEU A 57 5.16 3.78 2.49
C LEU A 57 4.06 4.66 3.13
N LEU A 58 4.41 5.57 4.05
CA LEU A 58 3.43 6.39 4.75
C LEU A 58 2.86 7.45 3.81
N ARG A 59 1.53 7.42 3.64
CA ARG A 59 0.83 8.44 2.88
C ARG A 59 0.61 9.68 3.76
N GLU A 60 1.12 10.83 3.32
CA GLU A 60 0.93 12.12 4.00
C GLU A 60 -0.40 12.79 3.63
N LYS A 61 -0.81 12.69 2.36
CA LYS A 61 -1.99 13.39 1.84
C LYS A 61 -3.28 12.61 2.09
N GLY A 62 -4.25 13.24 2.76
CA GLY A 62 -5.58 12.65 3.00
C GLY A 62 -5.58 11.60 4.12
N THR A 63 -4.65 11.71 5.06
CA THR A 63 -4.52 10.89 6.27
C THR A 63 -4.26 11.81 7.46
N PRO A 64 -4.49 11.36 8.70
CA PRO A 64 -4.13 12.12 9.91
C PRO A 64 -2.61 12.12 10.17
N PHE A 65 -1.77 12.01 9.13
CA PHE A 65 -0.31 11.87 9.25
C PHE A 65 0.32 13.00 10.07
N SER A 66 -0.08 14.24 9.80
CA SER A 66 0.40 15.43 10.52
C SER A 66 -0.15 15.50 11.95
N GLU A 67 -1.39 15.07 12.18
CA GLU A 67 -2.05 15.09 13.48
C GLU A 67 -1.53 13.97 14.40
N SER A 68 -1.05 12.87 13.82
CA SER A 68 -0.57 11.69 14.55
C SER A 68 0.90 11.81 15.00
N GLY A 69 1.56 12.95 14.77
CA GLY A 69 2.98 13.16 15.12
C GLY A 69 3.96 12.28 14.32
N LEU A 70 3.50 11.65 13.23
CA LEU A 70 4.33 10.75 12.41
C LEU A 70 5.35 11.51 11.54
N GLY A 71 5.13 12.80 11.32
CA GLY A 71 6.07 13.69 10.64
C GLY A 71 7.42 13.83 11.36
N THR A 72 7.44 13.79 12.70
CA THR A 72 8.65 13.91 13.53
C THR A 72 9.18 12.56 14.04
N TRP A 73 8.49 11.46 13.75
CA TRP A 73 8.88 10.14 14.24
C TRP A 73 10.24 9.72 13.67
N THR A 74 11.30 9.68 14.49
CA THR A 74 12.57 9.05 14.09
C THR A 74 12.43 7.54 14.29
N ILE A 75 12.51 6.76 13.21
CA ILE A 75 12.53 5.29 13.29
C ILE A 75 13.87 4.90 13.95
N ARG A 76 13.87 4.67 15.25
CA ARG A 76 14.96 3.88 15.86
C ARG A 76 14.73 2.44 15.39
N GLN A 77 15.77 1.89 14.78
CA GLN A 77 15.72 0.72 13.89
C GLN A 77 14.87 -0.43 14.43
#